data_AF-A0A7T1MCN9-F1
#
_entry.id   AF-A0A7T1MCN9-F1
#
_cell.length_a   1.000
_cell.length_b   1.000
_cell.length_c   1.000
_cell.angle_alpha   90.00
_cell.angle_beta   90.00
_cell.angle_gamma   90.00
#
_symmetry.space_group_name_H-M   'P 1'
#
loop_
_entity.id
_entity.type
_entity.pdbx_description
1 polymer ?
#
loop_
_entity_poly.entity_id
_entity_poly.type
_entity_poly.pdbx_seq_one_letter_code
_entity_poly.pdbx_strand_id
1 'polypeptide(L)'
;MSALSPEQALVLTAIDRFLADPELAFGGVDIDDDSEGDGTDDPDSAVGIEAVDVLEAISKALLMVLPAEEIEQAITNLLACHGDQIDDSTQVVLEALLQTIERDDTEVSLEALLTAESDLLQTNALDSAALLVWDEQTTPMLEELEILDLLEAYPCRGPGARWTPDIFVQLLEAKGRLFRQTLLAVEILEEQPDTRPNAHTMLVMVPPDPKAPLELMELVVPLTVLSSPDAPGQAG
;
A
#
# COMPACT_ATOMS: atom_id res chain seq x y z
N MET A 1 -22.33 35.83 -11.63
CA MET A 1 -21.11 35.03 -11.77
C MET A 1 -20.59 34.82 -10.37
N SER A 2 -20.80 33.63 -9.81
CA SER A 2 -20.17 33.27 -8.54
C SER A 2 -18.67 33.25 -8.77
N ALA A 3 -17.90 33.89 -7.89
CA ALA A 3 -16.45 33.82 -7.96
C ALA A 3 -16.01 32.39 -7.62
N LEU A 4 -15.09 31.84 -8.41
CA LEU A 4 -14.45 30.56 -8.09
C LEU A 4 -13.78 30.65 -6.72
N SER A 5 -13.85 29.58 -5.94
CA SER A 5 -13.06 29.48 -4.72
C SER A 5 -11.57 29.36 -5.06
N PRO A 6 -10.65 29.70 -4.14
CA PRO A 6 -9.21 29.54 -4.35
C PRO A 6 -8.82 28.11 -4.76
N GLU A 7 -9.47 27.12 -4.18
CA GLU A 7 -9.25 25.69 -4.41
C GLU A 7 -9.73 25.29 -5.82
N GLN A 8 -10.91 25.77 -6.23
CA GLN A 8 -11.43 25.56 -7.58
C GLN A 8 -10.55 26.20 -8.65
N ALA A 9 -10.04 27.40 -8.39
CA ALA A 9 -9.12 28.08 -9.29
C ALA A 9 -7.79 27.32 -9.40
N LEU A 10 -7.31 26.73 -8.30
CA LEU A 10 -6.08 25.96 -8.26
C LEU A 10 -6.21 24.65 -9.05
N VAL A 11 -7.31 23.91 -8.88
CA VAL A 11 -7.62 22.69 -9.65
C VAL A 11 -7.67 22.99 -11.15
N LEU A 12 -8.42 24.01 -11.57
CA LEU A 12 -8.50 24.40 -12.97
C LEU A 12 -7.14 24.86 -13.53
N THR A 13 -6.36 25.61 -12.76
CA THR A 13 -5.03 26.06 -13.19
C THR A 13 -4.06 24.89 -13.37
N ALA A 14 -4.16 23.86 -12.52
CA ALA A 14 -3.36 22.65 -12.66
C ALA A 14 -3.74 21.90 -13.95
N ILE A 15 -5.02 21.67 -14.17
CA ILE A 15 -5.53 20.99 -15.38
C ILE A 15 -5.12 21.76 -16.64
N ASP A 16 -5.37 23.07 -16.69
CA ASP A 16 -4.98 23.93 -17.84
C ASP A 16 -3.48 23.85 -18.12
N ARG A 17 -2.66 23.79 -17.07
CA ARG A 17 -1.21 23.73 -17.20
C ARG A 17 -0.72 22.40 -17.77
N PHE A 18 -1.27 21.27 -17.30
CA PHE A 18 -0.89 19.94 -17.79
C PHE A 18 -1.52 19.60 -19.14
N LEU A 19 -2.70 20.16 -19.47
CA LEU A 19 -3.27 20.06 -20.82
C LEU A 19 -2.51 20.91 -21.84
N ALA A 20 -1.99 22.07 -21.44
CA ALA A 20 -1.19 22.92 -22.32
C ALA A 20 0.24 22.40 -22.52
N ASP A 21 0.78 21.66 -21.55
CA ASP A 21 2.14 21.14 -21.55
C ASP A 21 2.18 19.75 -20.87
N PRO A 22 1.79 18.68 -21.61
CA PRO A 22 1.77 17.32 -21.07
C PRO A 22 3.17 16.78 -20.77
N GLU A 23 4.24 17.38 -21.32
CA GLU A 23 5.62 17.03 -20.99
C GLU A 23 5.97 17.30 -19.52
N LEU A 24 5.20 18.16 -18.83
CA LEU A 24 5.33 18.39 -17.39
C LEU A 24 4.99 17.15 -16.55
N ALA A 25 4.16 16.23 -17.06
CA ALA A 25 3.85 14.97 -16.38
C ALA A 25 5.04 14.01 -16.36
N PHE A 26 5.94 14.13 -17.34
CA PHE A 26 7.11 13.27 -17.53
C PHE A 26 8.40 13.86 -16.92
N GLY A 27 8.28 14.87 -16.05
CA GLY A 27 9.39 15.65 -15.52
C GLY A 27 10.46 14.82 -14.79
N GLY A 28 11.52 14.45 -15.53
CA GLY A 28 12.84 14.13 -14.99
C GLY A 28 13.20 12.65 -14.84
N VAL A 29 12.61 11.73 -15.59
CA VAL A 29 13.29 10.45 -15.81
C VAL A 29 14.32 10.70 -16.92
N ASP A 30 15.58 10.92 -16.51
CA ASP A 30 16.71 10.62 -17.37
C ASP A 30 16.59 9.14 -17.73
N ILE A 31 15.93 8.85 -18.86
CA ILE A 31 15.99 7.54 -19.49
C ILE A 31 17.42 7.44 -19.98
N ASP A 32 18.29 6.85 -19.16
CA ASP A 32 19.53 6.26 -19.64
C ASP A 32 19.14 5.24 -20.72
N ASP A 33 19.26 5.72 -21.95
CA ASP A 33 19.01 5.05 -23.22
C ASP A 33 19.97 3.87 -23.38
N ASP A 34 19.57 2.71 -22.84
CA ASP A 34 20.24 1.42 -23.05
C ASP A 34 19.22 0.26 -23.17
N SER A 35 18.06 0.49 -23.79
CA SER A 35 17.19 -0.60 -24.27
C SER A 35 17.06 -0.55 -25.79
N GLU A 36 17.96 -1.30 -26.43
CA GLU A 36 17.84 -1.67 -27.84
C GLU A 36 16.48 -2.31 -28.10
N GLY A 37 15.81 -1.80 -29.13
CA GLY A 37 14.40 -2.04 -29.40
C GLY A 37 14.01 -3.48 -29.71
N ASP A 38 12.72 -3.74 -29.49
CA ASP A 38 11.97 -4.67 -30.32
C ASP A 38 10.75 -3.93 -30.89
N GLY A 39 10.74 -3.83 -32.21
CA GLY A 39 9.74 -3.10 -32.96
C GLY A 39 8.47 -3.92 -33.09
N THR A 40 7.42 -3.49 -32.41
CA THR A 40 6.06 -3.79 -32.82
C THR A 40 5.32 -2.47 -33.01
N ASP A 41 5.35 -1.99 -34.26
CA ASP A 41 4.49 -0.94 -34.79
C ASP A 41 3.02 -1.38 -34.70
N ASP A 42 2.36 -1.09 -33.57
CA ASP A 42 0.91 -1.13 -33.46
C ASP A 42 0.38 0.29 -33.22
N PRO A 43 -0.09 1.00 -34.26
CA PRO A 43 -0.44 2.42 -34.16
C PRO A 43 -1.74 2.71 -33.38
N ASP A 44 -2.41 1.69 -32.82
CA ASP A 44 -3.67 1.85 -32.06
C ASP A 44 -3.51 1.65 -30.54
N SER A 45 -2.31 1.36 -30.01
CA SER A 45 -2.10 1.15 -28.55
C SER A 45 -1.49 2.33 -27.78
N ALA A 46 -1.06 3.42 -28.44
CA ALA A 46 -0.37 4.53 -27.77
C ALA A 46 -1.29 5.50 -26.99
N VAL A 47 -2.60 5.48 -27.26
CA VAL A 47 -3.54 6.49 -26.72
C VAL A 47 -3.94 6.21 -25.25
N GLY A 48 -3.65 5.01 -24.73
CA GLY A 48 -4.07 4.58 -23.39
C GLY A 48 -3.04 4.78 -22.27
N ILE A 49 -1.75 4.85 -22.59
CA ILE A 49 -0.68 4.90 -21.58
C ILE A 49 -0.37 6.37 -21.22
N GLU A 50 -0.28 7.26 -22.22
CA GLU A 50 0.05 8.68 -22.01
C GLU A 50 -1.01 9.45 -21.18
N ALA A 51 -2.29 9.06 -21.27
CA ALA A 51 -3.37 9.73 -20.56
C ALA A 51 -3.42 9.38 -19.05
N VAL A 52 -2.96 8.18 -18.69
CA VAL A 52 -2.91 7.72 -17.29
C VAL A 52 -1.79 8.45 -16.55
N ASP A 53 -0.64 8.64 -17.18
CA ASP A 53 0.52 9.31 -16.60
C ASP A 53 0.25 10.80 -16.31
N VAL A 54 -0.50 11.48 -17.19
CA VAL A 54 -0.87 12.90 -17.00
C VAL A 54 -1.88 13.08 -15.87
N LEU A 55 -2.88 12.19 -15.76
CA LEU A 55 -3.85 12.22 -14.66
C LEU A 55 -3.20 11.96 -13.30
N GLU A 56 -2.29 11.00 -13.24
CA GLU A 56 -1.52 10.71 -12.02
C GLU A 56 -0.63 11.89 -11.63
N ALA A 57 0.05 12.52 -12.60
CA ALA A 57 0.86 13.70 -12.36
C ALA A 57 0.04 14.90 -11.85
N ILE A 58 -1.15 15.14 -12.42
CA ILE A 58 -2.07 16.19 -11.94
C ILE A 58 -2.53 15.88 -10.51
N SER A 59 -2.97 14.64 -10.24
CA SER A 59 -3.40 14.21 -8.90
C SER A 59 -2.30 14.42 -7.86
N LYS A 60 -1.09 13.93 -8.16
CA LYS A 60 0.08 14.06 -7.28
C LYS A 60 0.47 15.52 -7.03
N ALA A 61 0.42 16.37 -8.06
CA ALA A 61 0.71 17.80 -7.91
C ALA A 61 -0.33 18.52 -7.05
N LEU A 62 -1.61 18.15 -7.15
CA LEU A 62 -2.68 18.71 -6.34
C LEU A 62 -2.57 18.25 -4.87
N LEU A 63 -2.29 16.96 -4.63
CA LEU A 63 -2.12 16.40 -3.29
C LEU A 63 -0.92 16.96 -2.52
N MET A 64 0.07 17.55 -3.20
CA MET A 64 1.16 18.29 -2.55
C MET A 64 0.71 19.62 -1.93
N VAL A 65 -0.44 20.15 -2.33
CA VAL A 65 -0.87 21.52 -1.99
C VAL A 65 -2.20 21.54 -1.22
N LEU A 66 -3.09 20.58 -1.47
CA LEU A 66 -4.40 20.45 -0.84
C LEU A 66 -4.67 19.00 -0.40
N PRO A 67 -5.41 18.77 0.69
CA PRO A 67 -5.85 17.44 1.06
C PRO A 67 -6.89 16.89 0.06
N ALA A 68 -6.96 15.55 -0.08
CA ALA A 68 -7.82 14.86 -1.02
C ALA A 68 -9.30 15.30 -0.92
N GLU A 69 -9.85 15.36 0.30
CA GLU A 69 -11.23 15.79 0.57
C GLU A 69 -11.55 17.20 0.02
N GLU A 70 -10.60 18.13 0.11
CA GLU A 70 -10.77 19.50 -0.41
C GLU A 70 -10.70 19.53 -1.94
N ILE A 71 -9.88 18.67 -2.55
CA ILE A 71 -9.78 18.52 -4.01
C ILE A 71 -11.07 17.89 -4.56
N GLU A 72 -11.56 16.81 -3.97
CA GLU A 72 -12.83 16.17 -4.34
C GLU A 72 -14.00 17.14 -4.24
N GLN A 73 -14.08 17.87 -3.12
CA GLN A 73 -15.13 18.84 -2.88
C GLN A 73 -15.07 20.00 -3.88
N ALA A 74 -13.86 20.44 -4.26
CA ALA A 74 -13.67 21.46 -5.29
C ALA A 74 -14.10 20.98 -6.68
N ILE A 75 -13.69 19.76 -7.07
CA ILE A 75 -14.05 19.12 -8.36
C ILE A 75 -15.57 18.91 -8.45
N THR A 76 -16.18 18.33 -7.39
CA THR A 76 -17.63 18.11 -7.32
C THR A 76 -18.40 19.41 -7.45
N ASN A 77 -17.95 20.47 -6.78
CA ASN A 77 -18.58 21.79 -6.88
C ASN A 77 -18.38 22.44 -8.25
N LEU A 78 -17.23 22.23 -8.91
CA LEU A 78 -16.98 22.69 -10.27
C LEU A 78 -17.93 22.01 -11.26
N LEU A 79 -18.05 20.69 -11.21
CA LEU A 79 -18.96 19.94 -12.09
C LEU A 79 -20.43 20.33 -11.83
N ALA A 80 -20.83 20.47 -10.56
CA ALA A 80 -22.22 20.77 -10.20
C ALA A 80 -22.65 22.22 -10.48
N CYS A 81 -21.77 23.19 -10.29
CA CYS A 81 -22.11 24.63 -10.39
C CYS A 81 -21.64 25.26 -11.71
N HIS A 82 -20.65 24.69 -12.37
CA HIS A 82 -19.98 25.28 -13.53
C HIS A 82 -19.86 24.33 -14.73
N GLY A 83 -20.42 23.12 -14.68
CA GLY A 83 -20.33 22.13 -15.76
C GLY A 83 -20.69 22.67 -17.15
N ASP A 84 -21.75 23.48 -17.27
CA ASP A 84 -22.17 24.07 -18.56
C ASP A 84 -21.20 25.13 -19.13
N GLN A 85 -20.17 25.54 -18.37
CA GLN A 85 -19.19 26.58 -18.73
C GLN A 85 -17.76 26.04 -18.84
N ILE A 86 -17.55 24.78 -18.46
CA ILE A 86 -16.27 24.09 -18.56
C ILE A 86 -16.23 23.43 -19.95
N ASP A 87 -15.06 23.43 -20.59
CA ASP A 87 -14.90 22.74 -21.87
C ASP A 87 -14.95 21.21 -21.70
N ASP A 88 -15.37 20.51 -22.74
CA ASP A 88 -15.58 19.05 -22.71
C ASP A 88 -14.29 18.29 -22.30
N SER A 89 -13.10 18.78 -22.67
CA SER A 89 -11.82 18.16 -22.28
C SER A 89 -11.53 18.29 -20.79
N THR A 90 -11.69 19.47 -20.23
CA THR A 90 -11.52 19.74 -18.80
C THR A 90 -12.57 18.99 -17.98
N GLN A 91 -13.80 18.87 -18.47
CA GLN A 91 -14.84 18.08 -17.81
C GLN A 91 -14.44 16.60 -17.70
N VAL A 92 -13.94 16.00 -18.79
CA VAL A 92 -13.48 14.60 -18.78
C VAL A 92 -12.31 14.41 -17.80
N VAL A 93 -11.37 15.35 -17.73
CA VAL A 93 -10.25 15.30 -16.78
C VAL A 93 -10.74 15.43 -15.35
N LEU A 94 -11.68 16.32 -15.05
CA LEU A 94 -12.28 16.46 -13.72
C LEU A 94 -12.99 15.19 -13.26
N GLU A 95 -13.77 14.55 -14.14
CA GLU A 95 -14.46 13.28 -13.85
C GLU A 95 -13.46 12.13 -13.65
N ALA A 96 -12.39 12.08 -14.44
CA ALA A 96 -11.33 11.09 -14.31
C ALA A 96 -10.48 11.30 -13.04
N LEU A 97 -10.19 12.55 -12.68
CA LEU A 97 -9.50 12.90 -11.43
C LEU A 97 -10.35 12.51 -10.22
N LEU A 98 -11.66 12.76 -10.25
CA LEU A 98 -12.57 12.34 -9.18
C LEU A 98 -12.52 10.81 -9.00
N GLN A 99 -12.61 10.04 -10.09
CA GLN A 99 -12.48 8.58 -10.03
C GLN A 99 -11.10 8.10 -9.58
N THR A 100 -10.05 8.88 -9.84
CA THR A 100 -8.68 8.55 -9.45
C THR A 100 -8.47 8.82 -7.96
N ILE A 101 -8.96 9.96 -7.46
CA ILE A 101 -8.87 10.33 -6.03
C ILE A 101 -9.79 9.43 -5.20
N GLU A 102 -11.02 9.16 -5.65
CA GLU A 102 -11.90 8.17 -5.02
C GLU A 102 -11.28 6.76 -5.01
N ARG A 103 -10.41 6.43 -5.98
CA ARG A 103 -9.64 5.17 -6.00
C ARG A 103 -8.37 5.21 -5.14
N ASP A 104 -7.78 6.37 -4.89
CA ASP A 104 -6.65 6.51 -3.96
C ASP A 104 -7.15 6.52 -2.50
N ASP A 105 -8.38 6.98 -2.28
CA ASP A 105 -9.15 6.80 -1.03
C ASP A 105 -9.76 5.40 -0.90
N THR A 106 -9.78 4.58 -1.97
CA THR A 106 -9.90 3.12 -1.80
C THR A 106 -8.58 2.58 -1.30
N GLU A 107 -8.36 2.74 0.01
CA GLU A 107 -7.86 1.70 0.90
C GLU A 107 -6.81 0.83 0.20
N VAL A 108 -5.53 1.24 0.21
CA VAL A 108 -4.45 0.32 -0.13
C VAL A 108 -4.69 -0.89 0.76
N SER A 109 -5.23 -1.96 0.16
CA SER A 109 -5.84 -3.00 0.96
C SER A 109 -4.75 -3.59 1.84
N LEU A 110 -5.09 -3.91 3.08
CA LEU A 110 -4.17 -4.61 3.98
C LEU A 110 -3.48 -5.79 3.25
N GLU A 111 -4.19 -6.47 2.36
CA GLU A 111 -3.64 -7.54 1.52
C GLU A 111 -2.54 -7.06 0.55
N ALA A 112 -2.69 -5.91 -0.10
CA ALA A 112 -1.69 -5.36 -1.01
C ALA A 112 -0.41 -4.94 -0.26
N LEU A 113 -0.56 -4.31 0.92
CA LEU A 113 0.57 -3.93 1.78
C LEU A 113 1.27 -5.14 2.37
N LEU A 114 0.51 -6.13 2.87
CA LEU A 114 1.06 -7.39 3.35
C LEU A 114 1.75 -8.19 2.23
N THR A 115 1.28 -8.09 0.99
CA THR A 115 1.93 -8.71 -0.16
C THR A 115 3.29 -8.07 -0.46
N ALA A 116 3.40 -6.74 -0.34
CA ALA A 116 4.68 -6.03 -0.50
C ALA A 116 5.70 -6.41 0.58
N GLU A 117 5.23 -6.77 1.78
CA GLU A 117 6.04 -7.15 2.93
C GLU A 117 6.25 -8.68 3.06
N SER A 118 6.16 -9.43 1.95
CA SER A 118 6.20 -10.90 1.96
C SER A 118 7.42 -11.49 2.67
N ASP A 119 8.58 -10.84 2.53
CA ASP A 119 9.85 -11.29 3.12
C ASP A 119 9.83 -11.12 4.65
N LEU A 120 9.28 -10.00 5.14
CA LEU A 120 9.09 -9.75 6.57
C LEU A 120 8.11 -10.76 7.16
N LEU A 121 6.98 -11.01 6.48
CA LEU A 121 5.99 -11.98 6.90
C LEU A 121 6.58 -13.40 6.99
N GLN A 122 7.36 -13.80 5.97
CA GLN A 122 8.02 -15.10 5.94
C GLN A 122 9.08 -15.22 7.05
N THR A 123 9.86 -14.17 7.28
CA THR A 123 10.88 -14.13 8.35
C THR A 123 10.22 -14.23 9.72
N ASN A 124 9.19 -13.43 9.99
CA ASN A 124 8.47 -13.49 11.26
C ASN A 124 7.76 -14.84 11.46
N ALA A 125 7.25 -15.49 10.41
CA ALA A 125 6.68 -16.82 10.52
C ALA A 125 7.69 -17.88 11.02
N LEU A 126 8.99 -17.63 10.81
CA LEU A 126 10.11 -18.45 11.29
C LEU A 126 10.72 -17.95 12.60
N ASP A 127 10.25 -16.83 13.15
CA ASP A 127 10.60 -16.36 14.48
C ASP A 127 9.46 -16.62 15.47
N SER A 128 9.80 -17.19 16.62
CA SER A 128 8.86 -17.44 17.71
C SER A 128 8.86 -16.36 18.79
N ALA A 129 9.88 -15.48 18.79
CA ALA A 129 10.12 -14.47 19.83
C ALA A 129 9.52 -13.10 19.50
N ALA A 130 9.12 -12.88 18.25
CA ALA A 130 8.59 -11.61 17.77
C ALA A 130 7.21 -11.75 17.13
N LEU A 131 6.46 -10.65 17.15
CA LEU A 131 5.11 -10.53 16.60
C LEU A 131 5.04 -9.33 15.66
N LEU A 132 4.26 -9.46 14.61
CA LEU A 132 3.96 -8.35 13.72
C LEU A 132 2.84 -7.51 14.29
N VAL A 133 3.00 -6.21 14.23
CA VAL A 133 2.03 -5.22 14.67
C VAL A 133 1.70 -4.30 13.51
N TRP A 134 0.41 -4.18 13.20
CA TRP A 134 -0.13 -3.21 12.27
C TRP A 134 -0.73 -2.05 13.04
N ASP A 135 -0.12 -0.88 12.93
CA ASP A 135 -0.59 0.37 13.50
C ASP A 135 -0.55 1.49 12.46
N GLU A 136 -1.72 1.88 11.95
CA GLU A 136 -1.85 2.95 10.94
C GLU A 136 -1.43 4.33 11.48
N GLN A 137 -1.26 4.44 12.80
CA GLN A 137 -0.84 5.68 13.44
C GLN A 137 0.68 5.83 13.51
N THR A 138 1.45 4.79 13.16
CA THR A 138 2.91 4.79 13.18
C THR A 138 3.52 4.79 11.78
N THR A 139 4.82 5.09 11.71
CA THR A 139 5.58 4.98 10.46
C THR A 139 6.94 4.35 10.79
N PRO A 140 7.20 3.11 10.33
CA PRO A 140 6.37 2.29 9.44
C PRO A 140 5.05 1.80 10.09
N MET A 141 4.06 1.46 9.24
CA MET A 141 2.74 0.97 9.68
C MET A 141 2.77 -0.49 10.14
N LEU A 142 3.65 -1.29 9.54
CA LEU A 142 3.90 -2.67 9.92
C LEU A 142 5.27 -2.74 10.61
N GLU A 143 5.27 -3.19 11.86
CA GLU A 143 6.48 -3.34 12.66
C GLU A 143 6.58 -4.74 13.27
N GLU A 144 7.80 -5.22 13.42
CA GLU A 144 8.10 -6.43 14.19
C GLU A 144 8.54 -6.03 15.59
N LEU A 145 7.81 -6.50 16.60
CA LEU A 145 8.11 -6.24 18.01
C LEU A 145 8.41 -7.55 18.74
N GLU A 146 9.47 -7.54 19.56
CA GLU A 146 9.69 -8.60 20.52
C GLU A 146 8.54 -8.63 21.55
N ILE A 147 8.28 -9.80 22.12
CA ILE A 147 7.17 -10.00 23.07
C ILE A 147 7.21 -9.01 24.25
N LEU A 148 8.39 -8.61 24.71
CA LEU A 148 8.52 -7.65 25.82
C LEU A 148 8.24 -6.21 25.37
N ASP A 149 8.74 -5.82 24.20
CA ASP A 149 8.51 -4.50 23.63
C ASP A 149 7.02 -4.30 23.28
N LEU A 150 6.37 -5.37 22.80
CA LEU A 150 4.92 -5.39 22.58
C LEU A 150 4.13 -5.12 23.86
N LEU A 151 4.56 -5.65 25.01
CA LEU A 151 3.91 -5.40 26.30
C LEU A 151 4.19 -4.01 26.86
N GLU A 152 5.33 -3.41 26.49
CA GLU A 152 5.66 -2.02 26.84
C GLU A 152 4.80 -1.05 26.03
N ALA A 153 4.67 -1.27 24.72
CA ALA A 153 3.86 -0.46 23.83
C ALA A 153 2.35 -0.67 24.06
N TYR A 154 1.92 -1.92 24.24
CA TYR A 154 0.52 -2.31 24.39
C TYR A 154 0.31 -3.16 25.65
N PRO A 155 0.15 -2.53 26.83
CA PRO A 155 0.07 -3.26 28.08
C PRO A 155 -1.22 -4.09 28.19
N CYS A 156 -1.13 -5.26 28.84
CA CYS A 156 -2.29 -6.13 29.12
C CYS A 156 -2.98 -5.83 30.46
N ARG A 157 -2.46 -4.86 31.24
CA ARG A 157 -3.00 -4.45 32.54
C ARG A 157 -2.80 -2.96 32.78
N GLY A 158 -3.68 -2.38 33.59
CA GLY A 158 -3.58 -1.00 34.02
C GLY A 158 -4.21 0.00 33.04
N PRO A 159 -4.00 1.31 33.28
CA PRO A 159 -4.51 2.35 32.40
C PRO A 159 -3.93 2.21 30.99
N GLY A 160 -4.78 2.28 29.97
CA GLY A 160 -4.36 2.12 28.57
C GLY A 160 -4.33 0.67 28.06
N ALA A 161 -4.65 -0.31 28.91
CA ALA A 161 -4.73 -1.70 28.46
C ALA A 161 -5.91 -1.91 27.49
N ARG A 162 -5.59 -2.38 26.29
CA ARG A 162 -6.56 -2.66 25.20
C ARG A 162 -6.88 -4.14 25.05
N TRP A 163 -6.23 -4.99 25.84
CA TRP A 163 -6.41 -6.43 25.86
C TRP A 163 -6.13 -6.97 27.26
N THR A 164 -6.58 -8.19 27.53
CA THR A 164 -6.41 -8.85 28.83
C THR A 164 -5.20 -9.79 28.81
N PRO A 165 -4.67 -10.17 30.00
CA PRO A 165 -3.62 -11.18 30.07
C PRO A 165 -4.04 -12.52 29.45
N ASP A 166 -5.33 -12.87 29.52
CA ASP A 166 -5.86 -14.12 28.95
C ASP A 166 -5.83 -14.08 27.41
N ILE A 167 -6.09 -12.91 26.80
CA ILE A 167 -5.96 -12.71 25.34
C ILE A 167 -4.49 -12.78 24.94
N PHE A 168 -3.60 -12.18 25.72
CA PHE A 168 -2.16 -12.23 25.45
C PHE A 168 -1.61 -13.67 25.52
N VAL A 169 -2.05 -14.48 26.49
CA VAL A 169 -1.68 -15.91 26.54
C VAL A 169 -2.20 -16.65 25.31
N GLN A 170 -3.44 -16.40 24.88
CA GLN A 170 -4.00 -16.99 23.67
C GLN A 170 -3.20 -16.62 22.42
N LEU A 171 -2.74 -15.38 22.32
CA LEU A 171 -1.85 -14.93 21.24
C LEU A 171 -0.54 -15.72 21.23
N LEU A 172 0.12 -15.89 22.38
CA LEU A 172 1.37 -16.66 22.45
C LEU A 172 1.16 -18.15 22.11
N GLU A 173 0.05 -18.74 22.55
CA GLU A 173 -0.32 -20.11 22.21
C GLU A 173 -0.58 -20.26 20.70
N ALA A 174 -1.29 -19.30 20.09
CA ALA A 174 -1.54 -19.25 18.66
C ALA A 174 -0.22 -19.10 17.89
N LYS A 175 0.63 -18.12 18.24
CA LYS A 175 1.94 -17.91 17.62
C LYS A 175 2.82 -19.17 17.69
N GLY A 176 2.88 -19.82 18.85
CA GLY A 176 3.64 -21.06 19.01
C GLY A 176 3.07 -22.23 18.19
N ARG A 177 1.75 -22.30 18.00
CA ARG A 177 1.10 -23.28 17.11
C ARG A 177 1.45 -23.01 15.65
N LEU A 178 1.31 -21.76 15.19
CA LEU A 178 1.60 -21.37 13.82
C LEU A 178 3.08 -21.56 13.48
N PHE A 179 3.99 -21.21 14.39
CA PHE A 179 5.42 -21.47 14.24
C PHE A 179 5.73 -22.95 13.99
N ARG A 180 5.12 -23.87 14.75
CA ARG A 180 5.28 -25.32 14.52
C ARG A 180 4.72 -25.76 13.17
N GLN A 181 3.61 -25.18 12.72
CA GLN A 181 3.06 -25.47 11.38
C GLN A 181 4.00 -24.96 10.29
N THR A 182 4.60 -23.78 10.47
CA THR A 182 5.61 -23.24 9.56
C THR A 182 6.86 -24.11 9.49
N LEU A 183 7.37 -24.62 10.62
CA LEU A 183 8.52 -25.53 10.62
C LEU A 183 8.23 -26.81 9.82
N LEU A 184 7.04 -27.40 9.98
CA LEU A 184 6.63 -28.56 9.18
C LEU A 184 6.50 -28.21 7.69
N ALA A 185 6.00 -27.01 7.37
CA ALA A 185 5.92 -26.53 6.00
C ALA A 185 7.32 -26.37 5.37
N VAL A 186 8.31 -25.92 6.14
CA VAL A 186 9.71 -25.86 5.70
C VAL A 186 10.29 -27.25 5.47
N GLU A 187 10.08 -28.21 6.39
CA GLU A 187 10.51 -29.60 6.20
C GLU A 187 9.95 -30.21 4.90
N ILE A 188 8.67 -29.95 4.61
CA ILE A 188 8.04 -30.39 3.35
C ILE A 188 8.70 -29.74 2.13
N LEU A 189 9.01 -28.45 2.20
CA LEU A 189 9.66 -27.73 1.10
C LEU A 189 11.09 -28.25 0.85
N GLU A 190 11.83 -28.57 1.91
CA GLU A 190 13.17 -29.15 1.84
C GLU A 190 13.16 -30.57 1.26
N GLU A 191 12.21 -31.41 1.66
CA GLU A 191 12.07 -32.77 1.14
C GLU A 191 11.52 -32.81 -0.29
N GLN A 192 10.64 -31.86 -0.65
CA GLN A 192 9.94 -31.79 -1.93
C GLN A 192 9.93 -30.35 -2.47
N PRO A 193 11.01 -29.89 -3.13
CA PRO A 193 11.15 -28.51 -3.59
C PRO A 193 10.11 -28.06 -4.63
N ASP A 194 9.46 -28.99 -5.31
CA ASP A 194 8.39 -28.71 -6.27
C ASP A 194 7.06 -28.37 -5.59
N THR A 195 6.97 -28.51 -4.27
CA THR A 195 5.79 -28.13 -3.48
C THR A 195 5.79 -26.63 -3.18
N ARG A 196 4.61 -26.10 -2.86
CA ARG A 196 4.43 -24.71 -2.42
C ARG A 196 3.67 -24.67 -1.10
N PRO A 197 4.29 -25.11 0.00
CA PRO A 197 3.65 -25.07 1.30
C PRO A 197 3.58 -23.62 1.81
N ASN A 198 2.65 -23.35 2.73
CA ASN A 198 2.47 -22.02 3.30
C ASN A 198 3.05 -21.96 4.72
N ALA A 199 3.77 -20.88 5.01
CA ALA A 199 4.05 -20.43 6.35
C ALA A 199 2.81 -19.75 6.95
N HIS A 200 2.76 -19.73 8.28
CA HIS A 200 1.69 -19.09 9.02
C HIS A 200 2.28 -18.18 10.10
N THR A 201 1.71 -17.00 10.27
CA THR A 201 2.10 -16.08 11.35
C THR A 201 0.91 -15.33 11.94
N MET A 202 1.15 -14.63 13.06
CA MET A 202 0.17 -13.79 13.74
C MET A 202 0.45 -12.32 13.45
N LEU A 203 -0.59 -11.56 13.13
CA LEU A 203 -0.61 -10.11 13.09
C LEU A 203 -1.48 -9.58 14.24
N VAL A 204 -0.94 -8.61 14.99
CA VAL A 204 -1.68 -7.81 15.96
C VAL A 204 -2.09 -6.51 15.28
N MET A 205 -3.38 -6.29 15.11
CA MET A 205 -3.88 -5.02 14.55
C MET A 205 -4.26 -4.07 15.68
N VAL A 206 -3.87 -2.81 15.51
CA VAL A 206 -4.12 -1.73 16.44
C VAL A 206 -5.21 -0.83 15.86
N PRO A 207 -6.47 -0.93 16.33
CA PRO A 207 -7.51 -0.06 15.82
C PRO A 207 -7.23 1.41 16.12
N PRO A 208 -7.70 2.34 15.27
CA PRO A 208 -7.47 3.77 15.45
C PRO A 208 -8.17 4.34 16.69
N ASP A 209 -9.27 3.74 17.15
CA ASP A 209 -9.90 4.10 18.43
C ASP A 209 -9.05 3.55 19.59
N PRO A 210 -8.45 4.42 20.44
CA PRO A 210 -7.60 3.99 21.56
C PRO A 210 -8.35 3.19 22.63
N LYS A 211 -9.70 3.17 22.60
CA LYS A 211 -10.52 2.36 23.51
C LYS A 211 -10.93 1.02 22.92
N ALA A 212 -10.81 0.85 21.60
CA ALA A 212 -11.12 -0.41 20.96
C ALA A 212 -10.06 -1.47 21.31
N PRO A 213 -10.48 -2.74 21.49
CA PRO A 213 -9.54 -3.81 21.80
C PRO A 213 -8.59 -4.08 20.63
N LEU A 214 -7.39 -4.59 20.92
CA LEU A 214 -6.51 -5.07 19.84
C LEU A 214 -7.14 -6.28 19.14
N GLU A 215 -6.92 -6.37 17.84
CA GLU A 215 -7.43 -7.46 17.02
C GLU A 215 -6.29 -8.40 16.62
N LEU A 216 -6.61 -9.69 16.49
CA LEU A 216 -5.63 -10.73 16.18
C LEU A 216 -6.02 -11.38 14.85
N MET A 217 -5.07 -11.45 13.93
CA MET A 217 -5.27 -12.04 12.60
C MET A 217 -4.21 -13.10 12.32
N GLU A 218 -4.66 -14.26 11.85
CA GLU A 218 -3.77 -15.31 11.34
C GLU A 218 -3.49 -15.03 9.86
N LEU A 219 -2.21 -14.92 9.50
CA LEU A 219 -1.76 -14.70 8.12
C LEU A 219 -1.18 -15.98 7.53
N VAL A 220 -1.47 -16.20 6.26
CA VAL A 220 -0.94 -17.30 5.45
C VAL A 220 0.02 -16.73 4.42
N VAL A 221 1.26 -17.19 4.43
CA VAL A 221 2.35 -16.64 3.63
C VAL A 221 2.90 -17.75 2.75
N PRO A 222 2.92 -17.62 1.42
CA PRO A 222 3.56 -18.61 0.57
C PRO A 222 5.05 -18.72 0.91
N LEU A 223 5.54 -19.93 1.21
CA LEU A 223 6.99 -20.11 1.36
C LEU A 223 7.63 -20.04 -0.02
N THR A 224 8.46 -19.03 -0.22
CA THR A 224 9.40 -19.02 -1.33
C THR A 224 10.68 -19.71 -0.90
N VAL A 225 11.34 -20.41 -1.82
CA VAL A 225 12.66 -20.96 -1.58
C VAL A 225 13.57 -19.78 -1.24
N LEU A 226 13.93 -19.63 0.03
CA LEU A 226 14.96 -18.68 0.45
C LEU A 226 16.20 -19.06 -0.35
N SER A 227 16.53 -18.27 -1.36
CA SER A 227 17.75 -18.43 -2.12
C SER A 227 18.88 -18.24 -1.12
N SER A 228 19.46 -19.33 -0.62
CA SER A 228 20.61 -19.26 0.27
C SER A 228 21.69 -18.43 -0.43
N PRO A 229 22.13 -17.30 0.12
CA PRO A 229 23.20 -16.51 -0.48
C PRO A 229 24.58 -17.19 -0.41
N ASP A 230 24.68 -18.41 0.14
CA ASP A 230 25.93 -19.16 0.30
C ASP A 230 25.81 -20.60 -0.21
N ALA A 231 25.66 -20.78 -1.52
CA ALA A 231 26.13 -22.00 -2.17
C ALA A 231 27.51 -21.70 -2.78
N PRO A 232 28.64 -22.04 -2.12
CA PRO A 232 29.96 -21.81 -2.69
C PRO A 232 30.07 -22.62 -3.98
N GLY A 233 30.45 -21.94 -5.05
CA GLY A 233 30.53 -22.48 -6.40
C GLY A 233 31.26 -23.82 -6.44
N GLN A 234 30.54 -24.85 -6.87
CA GLN A 234 31.16 -25.98 -7.54
C GLN A 234 31.28 -25.66 -9.03
N ALA A 235 32.45 -25.15 -9.40
CA ALA A 235 33.04 -25.28 -10.72
C ALA A 235 34.55 -25.22 -10.46
N GLY A 236 35.40 -26.18 -10.85
CA GLY A 236 35.34 -27.24 -11.84
C GLY A 236 36.80 -27.50 -12.20
#